data_AF-A0A1S1REH3-F1
#
_entry.id   AF-A0A1S1REH3-F1
#
_cell.length_a   1.000
_cell.length_b   1.000
_cell.length_c   1.000
_cell.angle_alpha   90.00
_cell.angle_beta   90.00
_cell.angle_gamma   90.00
#
_symmetry.space_group_name_H-M   'P 1'
#
loop_
_entity.id
_entity.type
_entity.pdbx_description
1 polymer ?
#
loop_
_entity_poly.entity_id
_entity_poly.type
_entity_poly.pdbx_seq_one_letter_code
_entity_poly.pdbx_strand_id
1 'polypeptide(L)'
;MHTIVPHSARIYDYFLQGKDNFPADREAGEAALQVFPYVAEAARANRRFLHRVVQYLAEQAGVSQFLDVGTGIPTSPNLHEVAQGVRPDPICQDELRRGLSIN
;
A
#
# COMPACT_ATOMS: atom_id res chain seq x y z
N MET A 1 11.54 -11.55 15.65
CA MET A 1 10.47 -10.53 15.60
C MET A 1 10.14 -10.11 17.03
N HIS A 2 10.20 -8.82 17.39
CA HIS A 2 9.88 -8.35 18.74
C HIS A 2 8.38 -8.07 18.86
N THR A 3 7.64 -9.00 19.46
CA THR A 3 6.16 -8.96 19.51
C THR A 3 5.59 -8.25 20.74
N ILE A 4 6.42 -8.03 21.77
CA ILE A 4 6.05 -7.33 23.02
C ILE A 4 6.29 -5.82 22.98
N VAL A 5 6.94 -5.31 21.93
CA VAL A 5 7.16 -3.89 21.71
C VAL A 5 6.34 -3.46 20.50
N PRO A 6 5.49 -2.41 20.60
CA PRO A 6 4.68 -1.96 19.49
C PRO A 6 5.54 -1.38 18.35
N HIS A 7 5.12 -1.55 17.10
CA HIS A 7 5.79 -0.97 15.93
C HIS A 7 4.80 -0.19 15.07
N SER A 8 5.23 0.97 14.57
CA SER A 8 4.37 1.89 13.80
C SER A 8 3.67 1.23 12.62
N ALA A 9 4.37 0.43 11.82
CA ALA A 9 3.79 -0.28 10.68
C ALA A 9 2.66 -1.25 11.09
N ARG A 10 2.78 -1.90 12.25
CA ARG A 10 1.82 -2.88 12.77
C ARG A 10 0.62 -2.20 13.46
N ILE A 11 0.85 -1.07 14.13
CA ILE A 11 -0.23 -0.21 14.60
C ILE A 11 -1.03 0.33 13.41
N TYR A 12 -0.34 0.74 12.34
CA TYR A 12 -0.99 1.21 11.13
C TYR A 12 -1.80 0.09 10.46
N ASP A 13 -1.26 -1.13 10.36
CA ASP A 13 -2.00 -2.32 9.93
C ASP A 13 -3.27 -2.55 10.77
N TYR A 14 -3.18 -2.42 12.10
CA TYR A 14 -4.34 -2.51 12.98
C TYR A 14 -5.43 -1.49 12.62
N PHE A 15 -5.09 -0.23 12.37
CA PHE A 15 -6.05 0.80 11.96
C PHE A 15 -6.71 0.51 10.61
N LEU A 16 -5.99 -0.18 9.72
CA LEU A 16 -6.50 -0.67 8.44
C LEU A 16 -7.32 -1.96 8.57
N GLN A 17 -7.53 -2.48 9.79
CA GLN A 17 -8.18 -3.77 10.06
C GLN A 17 -7.43 -4.96 9.48
N GLY A 18 -6.11 -4.84 9.34
CA GLY A 18 -5.23 -5.94 8.98
C GLY A 18 -5.01 -6.92 10.13
N LYS A 19 -4.30 -8.01 9.82
CA LYS A 19 -4.07 -9.14 10.74
C LYS A 19 -2.61 -9.27 11.17
N ASP A 20 -1.71 -8.52 10.57
CA ASP A 20 -0.26 -8.67 10.77
C ASP A 20 0.21 -7.71 11.89
N ASN A 21 -0.47 -7.83 13.04
CA ASN A 21 -0.26 -7.05 14.25
C ASN A 21 -0.39 -7.92 15.51
N PHE A 22 0.33 -7.58 16.57
CA PHE A 22 0.40 -8.32 17.83
C PHE A 22 -0.33 -7.57 18.95
N PRO A 23 -0.57 -8.21 20.12
CA PRO A 23 -1.27 -7.56 21.23
C PRO A 23 -0.70 -6.19 21.63
N ALA A 24 0.63 -6.04 21.68
CA ALA A 24 1.27 -4.76 22.01
C ALA A 24 0.96 -3.65 20.99
N ASP A 25 0.84 -4.00 19.70
CA ASP A 25 0.47 -3.04 18.64
C ASP A 25 -1.00 -2.61 18.79
N ARG A 26 -1.89 -3.55 19.12
CA ARG A 26 -3.32 -3.27 19.32
C ARG A 26 -3.55 -2.42 20.56
N GLU A 27 -2.88 -2.71 21.66
CA GLU A 27 -2.93 -1.90 22.88
C GLU A 27 -2.50 -0.45 22.61
N ALA A 28 -1.39 -0.26 21.89
CA ALA A 28 -0.93 1.07 21.49
C ALA A 28 -1.92 1.76 20.52
N GLY A 29 -2.53 1.00 19.59
CA GLY A 29 -3.56 1.50 18.69
C GLY A 29 -4.83 1.96 19.40
N GLU A 30 -5.30 1.18 20.39
CA GLU A 30 -6.44 1.54 21.23
C GLU A 30 -6.17 2.78 22.07
N ALA A 31 -4.99 2.89 22.67
CA ALA A 31 -4.58 4.10 23.39
C ALA A 31 -4.60 5.34 22.47
N ALA A 32 -4.13 5.20 21.22
CA ALA A 32 -4.19 6.27 20.23
C ALA A 32 -5.63 6.65 19.85
N LEU A 33 -6.54 5.69 19.74
CA LEU A 33 -7.97 5.94 19.47
C LEU A 33 -8.65 6.73 20.59
N GLN A 34 -8.26 6.51 21.85
CA GLN A 34 -8.77 7.30 22.98
C GLN A 34 -8.35 8.77 22.91
N VAL A 35 -7.15 9.07 22.40
CA VAL A 35 -6.64 10.44 22.26
C VAL A 35 -7.14 11.10 20.97
N PHE A 36 -7.17 10.34 19.87
CA PHE A 36 -7.62 10.81 18.56
C PHE A 36 -8.58 9.79 17.92
N PRO A 37 -9.91 9.95 18.15
CA PRO A 37 -10.91 9.01 17.68
C PRO A 37 -10.94 8.78 16.16
N TYR A 38 -10.44 9.72 15.37
CA TYR A 38 -10.44 9.65 13.90
C TYR A 38 -9.15 9.05 13.31
N VAL A 39 -8.19 8.59 14.13
CA VAL A 39 -6.89 8.08 13.63
C VAL A 39 -7.05 6.92 12.66
N ALA A 40 -8.00 6.02 12.90
CA ALA A 40 -8.26 4.89 12.00
C ALA A 40 -8.87 5.34 10.66
N GLU A 41 -9.74 6.34 10.68
CA GLU A 41 -10.28 6.94 9.46
C GLU A 41 -9.18 7.65 8.67
N ALA A 42 -8.32 8.40 9.35
CA ALA A 42 -7.17 9.08 8.75
C ALA A 42 -6.22 8.08 8.07
N ALA A 43 -5.93 6.94 8.69
CA ALA A 43 -5.11 5.88 8.09
C ALA A 43 -5.74 5.34 6.79
N ARG A 44 -7.05 5.08 6.78
CA ARG A 44 -7.76 4.63 5.57
C ARG A 44 -7.80 5.72 4.49
N ALA A 45 -7.99 6.98 4.89
CA ALA A 45 -7.95 8.12 3.99
C ALA A 45 -6.57 8.28 3.34
N ASN A 46 -5.50 8.10 4.11
CA ASN A 46 -4.13 8.10 3.62
C ASN A 46 -3.88 6.97 2.61
N ARG A 47 -4.39 5.74 2.84
CA ARG A 47 -4.32 4.66 1.82
C ARG A 47 -5.03 5.04 0.53
N ARG A 48 -6.25 5.58 0.62
CA ARG A 48 -6.98 6.06 -0.57
C ARG A 48 -6.23 7.17 -1.30
N PHE A 49 -5.55 8.06 -0.56
CA PHE A 49 -4.75 9.13 -1.14
C PHE A 49 -3.55 8.57 -1.92
N LEU A 50 -2.80 7.64 -1.30
CA LEU A 50 -1.69 6.95 -1.95
C LEU A 50 -2.14 6.32 -3.28
N HIS A 51 -3.27 5.62 -3.30
CA HIS A 51 -3.80 5.01 -4.52
C HIS A 51 -4.07 6.04 -5.62
N ARG A 52 -4.75 7.15 -5.30
CA ARG A 52 -5.03 8.21 -6.28
C ARG A 52 -3.75 8.86 -6.82
N VAL A 53 -2.77 9.09 -5.97
CA VAL A 53 -1.48 9.69 -6.36
C VAL A 53 -0.71 8.74 -7.27
N VAL A 54 -0.58 7.46 -6.88
CA VAL A 54 0.13 6.46 -7.69
C VAL A 54 -0.53 6.28 -9.05
N GLN A 55 -1.87 6.20 -9.08
CA GLN A 55 -2.61 6.14 -10.34
C GLN A 55 -2.32 7.37 -11.21
N TYR A 56 -2.42 8.58 -10.66
CA TYR A 56 -2.12 9.80 -11.41
C TYR A 56 -0.68 9.82 -11.94
N LEU A 57 0.30 9.46 -11.11
CA LEU A 57 1.71 9.43 -11.50
C LEU A 57 1.97 8.42 -12.62
N ALA A 58 1.35 7.23 -12.54
CA ALA A 58 1.50 6.18 -13.53
C ALA A 58 0.76 6.50 -14.85
N GLU A 59 -0.49 6.94 -14.77
CA GLU A 59 -1.36 7.09 -15.92
C GLU A 59 -1.17 8.44 -16.63
N GLN A 60 -1.13 9.54 -15.86
CA GLN A 60 -1.19 10.90 -16.41
C GLN A 60 0.19 11.56 -16.46
N ALA A 61 1.03 11.36 -15.44
CA ALA A 61 2.38 11.96 -15.39
C ALA A 61 3.48 11.10 -16.05
N GLY A 62 3.16 9.87 -16.47
CA GLY A 62 4.10 9.00 -17.19
C GLY A 62 5.23 8.41 -16.34
N VAL A 63 5.17 8.47 -15.00
CA VAL A 63 6.21 7.95 -14.10
C VAL A 63 6.20 6.43 -14.07
N SER A 64 7.22 5.77 -14.61
CA SER A 64 7.31 4.30 -14.74
C SER A 64 8.07 3.57 -13.66
N GLN A 65 8.80 4.28 -12.79
CA GLN A 65 9.56 3.70 -11.69
C GLN A 65 9.20 4.40 -10.38
N PHE A 66 9.06 3.60 -9.32
CA PHE A 66 8.69 4.07 -8.00
C PHE A 66 9.68 3.55 -6.96
N LEU A 67 10.09 4.43 -6.05
CA LEU A 67 10.81 4.07 -4.83
C LEU A 67 9.90 4.40 -3.65
N ASP A 68 9.39 3.37 -2.99
CA ASP A 68 8.54 3.51 -1.80
C ASP A 68 9.38 3.28 -0.54
N VAL A 69 9.57 4.32 0.27
CA VAL A 69 10.38 4.28 1.49
C VAL A 69 9.43 4.26 2.69
N GLY A 70 9.44 3.14 3.42
CA GLY A 70 8.48 2.92 4.50
C GLY A 70 7.15 2.35 4.01
N THR A 71 7.22 1.34 3.13
CA THR A 71 6.06 0.65 2.52
C THR A 71 5.04 0.14 3.53
N GLY A 72 5.46 -0.11 4.76
CA GLY A 72 4.63 -0.67 5.83
C GLY A 72 4.33 -2.15 5.60
N ILE A 73 3.25 -2.63 6.23
CA ILE A 73 2.73 -3.98 6.02
C ILE A 73 1.99 -4.02 4.66
N PRO A 74 2.20 -5.05 3.83
CA PRO A 74 1.49 -5.20 2.57
C PRO A 74 -0.04 -5.15 2.77
N THR A 75 -0.71 -4.23 2.08
CA THR A 75 -2.18 -4.07 2.14
C THR A 75 -2.69 -3.85 0.73
N SER A 76 -3.43 -4.83 0.19
CA SER A 76 -3.92 -4.75 -1.19
C SER A 76 -4.99 -3.65 -1.36
N PRO A 77 -4.98 -2.91 -2.49
CA PRO A 77 -3.91 -2.91 -3.48
C PRO A 77 -2.66 -2.18 -2.96
N ASN A 78 -1.50 -2.80 -3.17
CA ASN A 78 -0.18 -2.24 -2.94
C ASN A 78 0.18 -1.28 -4.07
N LEU A 79 1.21 -0.46 -3.85
CA LEU A 79 1.65 0.55 -4.82
C LEU A 79 1.89 -0.03 -6.22
N HIS A 80 2.58 -1.17 -6.31
CA HIS A 80 2.88 -1.79 -7.60
C HIS A 80 1.62 -2.32 -8.29
N GLU A 81 0.65 -2.87 -7.54
CA GLU A 81 -0.63 -3.34 -8.07
C GLU A 81 -1.42 -2.19 -8.70
N VAL A 82 -1.44 -1.02 -8.05
CA VAL A 82 -2.06 0.20 -8.59
C VAL A 82 -1.32 0.68 -9.84
N ALA A 83 0.01 0.80 -9.78
CA ALA A 83 0.81 1.32 -10.89
C ALA A 83 0.73 0.43 -12.14
N GLN A 84 0.87 -0.89 -11.97
CA GLN A 84 0.82 -1.87 -13.06
C GLN A 84 -0.60 -2.06 -13.60
N GLY A 85 -1.63 -1.87 -12.77
CA GLY A 85 -3.02 -1.96 -13.17
C GLY A 85 -3.44 -0.89 -14.20
N VAL A 86 -2.87 0.32 -14.12
CA VAL A 86 -3.17 1.41 -15.06
C VAL A 86 -2.14 1.56 -16.18
N ARG A 87 -0.91 1.09 -15.96
CA ARG A 87 0.13 1.05 -16.99
C ARG A 87 0.93 -0.25 -16.85
N PRO A 88 0.53 -1.31 -17.56
CA PRO A 88 1.26 -2.58 -17.57
C PRO A 88 2.71 -2.35 -18.02
N ASP A 89 3.65 -3.08 -17.42
CA ASP A 89 5.07 -2.98 -17.76
C ASP A 89 5.26 -3.23 -19.28
N PRO A 90 6.00 -2.37 -20.00
CA PRO A 90 6.33 -2.60 -21.40
C PRO A 90 6.98 -3.98 -21.66
N ILE A 91 7.73 -4.56 -20.70
CA ILE A 91 8.31 -5.90 -20.84
C ILE A 91 7.22 -6.98 -20.99
N CYS A 92 6.12 -6.88 -20.25
CA CYS A 92 4.99 -7.82 -20.33
C CYS A 92 4.17 -7.61 -21.62
N GLN A 93 4.09 -6.37 -22.13
CA GLN A 93 3.44 -6.09 -23.41
C GLN A 93 4.26 -6.54 -24.62
N ASP A 94 5.59 -6.48 -24.54
CA ASP A 94 6.48 -6.86 -25.65
C ASP A 94 6.47 -8.38 -25.89
N GLU A 95 6.34 -9.20 -24.83
CA GLU A 95 6.16 -10.65 -24.97
C GLU A 95 4.82 -11.02 -25.61
N LEU A 96 3.72 -10.35 -25.23
CA LEU A 96 2.40 -10.55 -25.85
C LEU A 96 2.37 -10.13 -27.33
N ARG A 97 3.05 -9.04 -27.69
CA ARG A 97 3.16 -8.59 -29.09
C ARG A 97 4.05 -9.50 -29.94
N ARG A 98 5.14 -10.03 -29.37
CA ARG A 98 6.06 -10.96 -30.06
C ARG A 98 5.41 -12.33 -30.30
N GLY A 99 4.48 -12.77 -29.43
CA GLY A 99 3.72 -14.01 -29.63
C GLY A 99 2.62 -13.92 -30.70
N LEU A 100 2.17 -12.72 -31.07
CA LEU A 100 1.10 -12.48 -32.05
C LEU A 100 1.61 -12.26 -33.48
N SER A 101 2.93 -12.31 -33.72
CA SER A 101 3.54 -12.12 -35.05
C SER A 101 3.91 -13.43 -35.75
N ILE A 102 3.47 -14.58 -35.23
CA ILE A 102 3.64 -15.89 -35.87
C ILE A 102 2.25 -16.46 -36.14
N ASN A 103 1.64 -16.05 -37.26
CA ASN A 103 0.68 -16.79 -38.11
C ASN A 103 0.08 -15.84 -39.15
#